data_AF-A0A913X1T1-F1
#
_entry.id   AF-A0A913X1T1-F1
#
_cell.length_a   1.000
_cell.length_b   1.000
_cell.length_c   1.000
_cell.angle_alpha   90.00
_cell.angle_beta   90.00
_cell.angle_gamma   90.00
#
_symmetry.space_group_name_H-M   'P 1'
#
loop_
_entity.id
_entity.type
_entity.pdbx_description
1 polymer ?
#
loop_
_entity_poly.entity_id
_entity_poly.type
_entity_poly.pdbx_seq_one_letter_code
_entity_poly.pdbx_strand_id
1 'polypeptide(L)'
;TSLLMSILGELPLSRGDIKVAGKIAYTSQMPWIFSGTVKQNILFGQKMIESRYKRVIVACALEKDIELMPEGDMTLVGEKGLSLSGGQKARINLARALYYNADIYLLDDPLTAVDARVGRHIFDECIQGLLKECPTILVTHQLQFLNNATQIICLKEGRILGIGTYTELASSGIDLISLIKTKPTQDAEDSSVDSALEEEESSESSMLIIPDKSPKRSSSIKALCNRRSFSSLTDIELKLDTPANESQIAQEVDVEPEDRLRGSIPCRFYLRLFNTGANFYVLALLFILFILTQGAYTFGDWWLAHWSETNSRFVAEQNRLSILPSNATDSPHQEFNKFFYIYVYLGVVIATLLFSIAKVFLFFHVKINASKNLHNQMYDA
;
A
#
# COMPACT_ATOMS: atom_id res chain seq x y z
N THR A 1 -19.69 11.23 11.07
CA THR A 1 -19.08 9.90 10.88
C THR A 1 -19.61 8.76 11.76
N SER A 2 -19.29 8.59 13.06
CA SER A 2 -19.63 7.33 13.79
C SER A 2 -21.10 6.94 13.77
N LEU A 3 -22.01 7.91 13.91
CA LEU A 3 -23.45 7.66 13.78
C LEU A 3 -23.83 7.08 12.41
N LEU A 4 -23.26 7.61 11.32
CA LEU A 4 -23.50 7.10 9.96
C LEU A 4 -22.95 5.68 9.80
N MET A 5 -21.77 5.40 10.36
CA MET A 5 -21.17 4.06 10.31
C MET A 5 -21.99 3.01 11.08
N SER A 6 -22.65 3.42 12.18
CA SER A 6 -23.62 2.56 12.87
C SER A 6 -24.88 2.31 12.03
N ILE A 7 -25.36 3.31 11.29
CA ILE A 7 -26.50 3.14 10.35
C ILE A 7 -26.12 2.19 9.20
N LEU A 8 -24.87 2.24 8.71
CA LEU A 8 -24.35 1.33 7.69
C LEU A 8 -24.09 -0.09 8.20
N GLY A 9 -24.05 -0.31 9.51
CA GLY A 9 -23.73 -1.61 10.12
C GLY A 9 -22.22 -1.91 10.24
N GLU A 10 -21.36 -0.94 9.94
CA GLU A 10 -19.90 -1.08 10.06
C GLU A 10 -19.41 -0.96 11.51
N LEU A 11 -20.15 -0.25 12.36
CA LEU A 11 -19.88 -0.15 13.79
C LEU A 11 -20.88 -0.98 14.60
N PRO A 12 -20.43 -1.99 15.37
CA PRO A 12 -21.33 -2.84 16.15
C PRO A 12 -22.00 -2.05 17.29
N LEU A 13 -23.27 -2.35 17.53
CA LEU A 13 -24.05 -1.72 18.60
C LEU A 13 -23.76 -2.39 19.94
N SER A 14 -23.48 -1.59 20.96
CA SER A 14 -23.40 -2.08 22.34
C SER A 14 -24.79 -2.27 22.97
N ARG A 15 -25.73 -1.35 22.68
CA ARG A 15 -27.13 -1.37 23.15
C ARG A 15 -28.03 -0.68 22.12
N GLY A 16 -29.30 -1.08 22.06
CA GLY A 16 -30.30 -0.52 21.14
C GLY A 16 -30.52 -1.39 19.89
N ASP A 17 -31.36 -0.90 18.97
CA ASP A 17 -31.69 -1.54 17.70
C ASP A 17 -31.68 -0.48 16.58
N ILE A 18 -31.17 -0.84 15.40
CA ILE A 18 -31.16 0.01 14.21
C ILE A 18 -31.88 -0.74 13.11
N LYS A 19 -32.96 -0.14 12.58
CA LYS A 19 -33.71 -0.66 11.43
C LYS A 19 -33.54 0.27 10.25
N VAL A 20 -33.00 -0.25 9.16
CA VAL A 20 -32.90 0.46 7.88
C VAL A 20 -33.58 -0.38 6.81
N ALA A 21 -34.43 0.26 6.01
CA ALA A 21 -35.15 -0.38 4.91
C ALA A 21 -34.88 0.38 3.62
N GLY A 22 -34.32 -0.30 2.62
CA GLY A 22 -33.98 0.28 1.33
C GLY A 22 -32.47 0.28 1.05
N LYS A 23 -32.11 0.71 -0.15
CA LYS A 23 -30.71 0.86 -0.60
C LYS A 23 -30.14 2.17 -0.05
N ILE A 24 -28.91 2.12 0.45
CA ILE A 24 -28.21 3.29 0.99
C ILE A 24 -27.11 3.71 0.02
N ALA A 25 -27.03 5.01 -0.27
CA ALA A 25 -25.85 5.62 -0.88
C ALA A 25 -25.08 6.39 0.20
N TYR A 26 -23.78 6.18 0.28
CA TYR A 26 -22.91 6.82 1.26
C TYR A 26 -21.83 7.64 0.56
N THR A 27 -21.67 8.89 1.00
CA THR A 27 -20.55 9.76 0.62
C THR A 27 -19.67 9.97 1.84
N SER A 28 -18.44 9.47 1.78
CA SER A 28 -17.44 9.61 2.85
C SER A 28 -16.81 11.00 2.91
N GLN A 29 -16.42 11.40 4.13
CA GLN A 29 -15.69 12.65 4.38
C GLN A 29 -14.34 12.71 3.65
N MET A 30 -13.63 11.58 3.58
CA MET A 30 -12.50 11.41 2.67
C MET A 30 -12.99 10.69 1.40
N PRO A 31 -13.04 11.37 0.25
CA PRO A 31 -13.45 10.76 -1.00
C PRO A 31 -12.53 9.61 -1.40
N TRP A 32 -13.11 8.47 -1.78
CA TRP A 32 -12.37 7.36 -2.34
C TRP A 32 -12.58 7.27 -3.85
N ILE A 33 -11.47 7.27 -4.61
CA ILE A 33 -11.45 7.21 -6.07
C ILE A 33 -10.56 6.02 -6.44
N PHE A 34 -11.06 5.12 -7.28
CA PHE A 34 -10.31 3.95 -7.74
C PHE A 34 -9.67 4.21 -9.10
N SER A 35 -8.68 3.39 -9.45
CA SER A 35 -7.99 3.48 -10.75
C SER A 35 -8.94 3.17 -11.89
N GLY A 36 -9.17 4.14 -12.76
CA GLY A 36 -10.12 4.04 -13.86
C GLY A 36 -10.48 5.43 -14.37
N THR A 37 -11.38 5.50 -15.35
CA THR A 37 -11.80 6.80 -15.89
C THR A 37 -12.70 7.56 -14.91
N VAL A 38 -12.84 8.88 -15.07
CA VAL A 38 -13.81 9.67 -14.31
C VAL A 38 -15.22 9.11 -14.48
N LYS A 39 -15.60 8.77 -15.72
CA LYS A 39 -16.87 8.13 -16.04
C LYS A 39 -17.05 6.81 -15.28
N GLN A 40 -16.05 5.93 -15.27
CA GLN A 40 -16.13 4.66 -14.52
C GLN A 40 -16.28 4.91 -13.01
N ASN A 41 -15.58 5.91 -12.49
CA ASN A 41 -15.70 6.29 -11.09
C ASN A 41 -17.11 6.74 -10.71
N ILE A 42 -17.81 7.46 -11.59
CA ILE A 42 -19.18 7.93 -11.36
C ILE A 42 -20.20 6.80 -11.57
N LEU A 43 -20.05 6.00 -12.65
CA LEU A 43 -20.96 4.90 -12.96
C LEU A 43 -20.89 3.75 -11.95
N PHE A 44 -19.69 3.48 -11.41
CA PHE A 44 -19.45 2.48 -10.37
C PHE A 44 -20.07 1.10 -10.67
N GLY A 45 -19.87 0.62 -11.90
CA GLY A 45 -20.41 -0.67 -12.37
C GLY A 45 -21.86 -0.65 -12.83
N GLN A 46 -22.56 0.49 -12.76
CA GLN A 46 -23.90 0.64 -13.34
C GLN A 46 -23.85 0.97 -14.83
N LYS A 47 -24.90 0.60 -15.57
CA LYS A 47 -25.06 0.98 -16.98
C LYS A 47 -25.22 2.50 -17.11
N MET A 48 -24.64 3.07 -18.16
CA MET A 48 -24.76 4.50 -18.45
C MET A 48 -26.16 4.83 -18.98
N ILE A 49 -26.84 5.76 -18.31
CA ILE A 49 -28.09 6.39 -18.75
C ILE A 49 -27.75 7.85 -18.98
N GLU A 50 -27.64 8.24 -20.26
CA GLU A 50 -27.06 9.52 -20.65
C GLU A 50 -27.77 10.73 -20.04
N SER A 51 -29.11 10.74 -20.06
CA SER A 51 -29.92 11.83 -19.48
C SER A 51 -29.66 11.99 -17.98
N ARG A 52 -29.53 10.88 -17.26
CA ARG A 52 -29.26 10.88 -15.83
C ARG A 52 -27.83 11.30 -15.53
N TYR A 53 -26.87 10.77 -16.27
CA TYR A 53 -25.46 11.10 -16.14
C TYR A 53 -25.26 12.61 -16.31
N LYS A 54 -25.81 13.21 -17.38
CA LYS A 54 -25.75 14.66 -17.61
C LYS A 54 -26.35 15.46 -16.44
N ARG A 55 -27.53 15.07 -15.93
CA ARG A 55 -28.14 15.75 -14.77
C ARG A 55 -27.25 15.69 -13.53
N VAL A 56 -26.63 14.55 -13.26
CA VAL A 56 -25.72 14.39 -12.10
C VAL A 56 -24.47 15.24 -12.27
N ILE A 57 -23.88 15.29 -13.46
CA ILE A 57 -22.69 16.13 -13.75
C ILE A 57 -22.98 17.61 -13.51
N VAL A 58 -24.14 18.10 -13.99
CA VAL A 58 -24.59 19.49 -13.78
C VAL A 58 -24.81 19.77 -12.30
N ALA A 59 -25.54 18.90 -11.59
CA ALA A 59 -25.87 19.10 -10.18
C ALA A 59 -24.63 19.06 -9.27
N CYS A 60 -23.61 18.27 -9.62
CA CYS A 60 -22.33 18.25 -8.91
C CYS A 60 -21.33 19.31 -9.38
N ALA A 61 -21.72 20.21 -10.29
CA ALA A 61 -20.84 21.23 -10.87
C ALA A 61 -19.53 20.65 -11.46
N LEU A 62 -19.61 19.50 -12.14
CA LEU A 62 -18.45 18.81 -12.73
C LEU A 62 -18.21 19.16 -14.21
N GLU A 63 -19.12 19.88 -14.86
CA GLU A 63 -19.03 20.20 -16.31
C GLU A 63 -17.70 20.86 -16.67
N LYS A 64 -17.32 21.92 -15.93
CA LYS A 64 -16.07 22.65 -16.16
C LYS A 64 -14.84 21.82 -15.88
N ASP A 65 -14.88 20.95 -14.86
CA ASP A 65 -13.73 20.08 -14.57
C ASP A 65 -13.53 19.07 -15.69
N ILE A 66 -14.62 18.47 -16.17
CA ILE A 66 -14.57 17.52 -17.29
C ILE A 66 -14.07 18.22 -18.55
N GLU A 67 -14.56 19.43 -18.85
CA GLU A 67 -14.11 20.20 -20.03
C GLU A 67 -12.62 20.53 -20.00
N LEU A 68 -12.05 20.76 -18.81
CA LEU A 68 -10.62 21.05 -18.63
C LEU A 68 -9.73 19.81 -18.66
N MET A 69 -10.28 18.60 -18.58
CA MET A 69 -9.51 17.36 -18.59
C MET A 69 -9.11 16.96 -20.04
N PRO A 70 -7.91 16.38 -20.24
CA PRO A 70 -7.40 16.06 -21.58
C PRO A 70 -8.32 15.18 -22.44
N GLU A 71 -9.00 14.21 -21.83
CA GLU A 71 -9.92 13.28 -22.50
C GLU A 71 -11.34 13.40 -21.94
N GLY A 72 -11.70 14.55 -21.40
CA GLY A 72 -13.00 14.73 -20.78
C GLY A 72 -13.26 13.75 -19.64
N ASP A 73 -14.42 13.10 -19.66
CA ASP A 73 -14.80 12.11 -18.65
C ASP A 73 -14.18 10.72 -18.87
N MET A 74 -13.51 10.52 -20.00
CA MET A 74 -12.69 9.33 -20.27
C MET A 74 -11.29 9.42 -19.69
N THR A 75 -10.90 10.60 -19.19
CA THR A 75 -9.59 10.83 -18.57
C THR A 75 -9.33 9.81 -17.47
N LEU A 76 -8.19 9.12 -17.58
CA LEU A 76 -7.75 8.13 -16.62
C LEU A 76 -7.32 8.79 -15.30
N VAL A 77 -7.90 8.31 -14.21
CA VAL A 77 -7.58 8.74 -12.85
C VAL A 77 -6.79 7.60 -12.21
N GLY A 78 -5.51 7.87 -11.88
CA GLY A 78 -4.64 6.88 -11.23
C GLY A 78 -5.07 6.51 -9.80
N GLU A 79 -4.32 5.64 -9.14
CA GLU A 79 -4.62 5.18 -7.77
C GLU A 79 -4.84 6.36 -6.81
N LYS A 80 -5.96 6.34 -6.05
CA LYS A 80 -6.39 7.42 -5.13
C LYS A 80 -6.60 8.80 -5.79
N GLY A 81 -6.65 8.85 -7.12
CA GLY A 81 -6.82 10.06 -7.92
C GLY A 81 -5.78 11.13 -7.66
N LEU A 82 -4.49 10.79 -7.60
CA LEU A 82 -3.40 11.75 -7.36
C LEU A 82 -3.42 12.96 -8.31
N SER A 83 -3.97 12.81 -9.52
CA SER A 83 -4.12 13.88 -10.51
C SER A 83 -5.26 14.88 -10.22
N LEU A 84 -6.15 14.59 -9.26
CA LEU A 84 -7.34 15.40 -8.99
C LEU A 84 -7.18 16.27 -7.74
N SER A 85 -7.77 17.46 -7.76
CA SER A 85 -7.88 18.32 -6.56
C SER A 85 -8.83 17.72 -5.52
N GLY A 86 -8.70 18.15 -4.26
CA GLY A 86 -9.59 17.68 -3.17
C GLY A 86 -11.07 17.93 -3.47
N GLY A 87 -11.41 19.11 -3.99
CA GLY A 87 -12.78 19.46 -4.38
C GLY A 87 -13.30 18.68 -5.59
N GLN A 88 -12.44 18.31 -6.54
CA GLN A 88 -12.82 17.42 -7.65
C GLN A 88 -13.13 16.01 -7.15
N LYS A 89 -12.29 15.46 -6.27
CA LYS A 89 -12.53 14.15 -5.65
C LYS A 89 -13.85 14.14 -4.87
N ALA A 90 -14.13 15.18 -4.10
CA ALA A 90 -15.38 15.31 -3.35
C ALA A 90 -16.61 15.30 -4.28
N ARG A 91 -16.56 16.08 -5.37
CA ARG A 91 -17.65 16.15 -6.35
C ARG A 91 -17.85 14.85 -7.12
N ILE A 92 -16.78 14.14 -7.50
CA ILE A 92 -16.89 12.82 -8.14
C ILE A 92 -17.49 11.79 -7.18
N ASN A 93 -17.09 11.80 -5.91
CA ASN A 93 -17.66 10.90 -4.90
C ASN A 93 -19.14 11.18 -4.66
N LEU A 94 -19.54 12.44 -4.61
CA LEU A 94 -20.95 12.84 -4.52
C LEU A 94 -21.72 12.43 -5.77
N ALA A 95 -21.17 12.67 -6.97
CA ALA A 95 -21.77 12.28 -8.24
C ALA A 95 -22.00 10.76 -8.32
N ARG A 96 -21.05 9.96 -7.82
CA ARG A 96 -21.19 8.51 -7.69
C ARG A 96 -22.40 8.13 -6.82
N ALA A 97 -22.54 8.75 -5.65
CA ALA A 97 -23.66 8.49 -4.76
C ALA A 97 -25.00 8.84 -5.43
N LEU A 98 -25.10 10.01 -6.09
CA LEU A 98 -26.30 10.45 -6.81
C LEU A 98 -26.65 9.55 -8.00
N TYR A 99 -25.63 9.08 -8.73
CA TYR A 99 -25.81 8.19 -9.87
C TYR A 99 -26.24 6.77 -9.45
N TYR A 100 -26.01 6.37 -8.20
CA TYR A 100 -26.41 5.04 -7.73
C TYR A 100 -27.94 4.84 -7.61
N ASN A 101 -28.72 5.90 -7.37
CA ASN A 101 -30.19 5.88 -7.15
C ASN A 101 -30.60 5.11 -5.90
N ALA A 102 -30.08 5.51 -4.75
CA ALA A 102 -30.47 4.92 -3.48
C ALA A 102 -31.83 5.43 -3.00
N ASP A 103 -32.43 4.69 -2.07
CA ASP A 103 -33.62 5.10 -1.33
C ASP A 103 -33.25 6.06 -0.18
N ILE A 104 -32.01 5.94 0.35
CA ILE A 104 -31.50 6.73 1.47
C ILE A 104 -30.09 7.25 1.14
N TYR A 105 -29.83 8.53 1.41
CA TYR A 105 -28.53 9.16 1.21
C TYR A 105 -27.90 9.57 2.53
N LEU A 106 -26.67 9.11 2.77
CA LEU A 106 -25.85 9.47 3.93
C LEU A 106 -24.64 10.26 3.44
N LEU A 107 -24.60 11.55 3.73
CA LEU A 107 -23.59 12.48 3.25
C LEU A 107 -22.71 12.95 4.41
N ASP A 108 -21.49 12.44 4.51
CA ASP A 108 -20.53 12.81 5.56
C ASP A 108 -19.64 13.96 5.05
N ASP A 109 -20.09 15.18 5.29
CA ASP A 109 -19.41 16.44 4.97
C ASP A 109 -18.91 16.60 3.51
N PRO A 110 -19.78 16.42 2.50
CA PRO A 110 -19.38 16.44 1.08
C PRO A 110 -18.96 17.82 0.57
N LEU A 111 -19.23 18.90 1.31
CA LEU A 111 -19.03 20.29 0.87
C LEU A 111 -17.79 20.96 1.49
N THR A 112 -17.00 20.26 2.31
CA THR A 112 -15.84 20.87 3.00
C THR A 112 -14.71 21.25 2.06
N ALA A 113 -14.46 20.45 1.02
CA ALA A 113 -13.33 20.63 0.12
C ALA A 113 -13.65 21.49 -1.12
N VAL A 114 -14.83 22.11 -1.17
CA VAL A 114 -15.29 22.91 -2.32
C VAL A 114 -15.46 24.37 -1.97
N ASP A 115 -15.21 25.25 -2.94
CA ASP A 115 -15.39 26.69 -2.77
C ASP A 115 -16.85 27.06 -2.46
N ALA A 116 -17.07 28.13 -1.70
CA ALA A 116 -18.40 28.53 -1.23
C ALA A 116 -19.45 28.72 -2.34
N ARG A 117 -19.05 29.17 -3.54
CA ARG A 117 -19.95 29.30 -4.70
C ARG A 117 -20.35 27.93 -5.26
N VAL A 118 -19.39 27.02 -5.40
CA VAL A 118 -19.63 25.65 -5.86
C VAL A 118 -20.43 24.88 -4.83
N GLY A 119 -20.12 25.04 -3.54
CA GLY A 119 -20.85 24.45 -2.43
C GLY A 119 -22.33 24.85 -2.41
N ARG A 120 -22.64 26.14 -2.63
CA ARG A 120 -24.03 26.61 -2.77
C ARG A 120 -24.75 25.98 -3.96
N HIS A 121 -24.12 25.96 -5.14
CA HIS A 121 -24.68 25.31 -6.32
C HIS A 121 -25.01 23.83 -6.07
N ILE A 122 -24.08 23.08 -5.45
CA ILE A 122 -24.30 21.67 -5.12
C ILE A 122 -25.42 21.53 -4.08
N PHE A 123 -25.48 22.42 -3.09
CA PHE A 123 -26.54 22.37 -2.09
C PHE A 123 -27.93 22.58 -2.74
N ASP A 124 -28.06 23.60 -3.59
CA ASP A 124 -29.33 23.97 -4.21
C ASP A 124 -29.77 22.93 -5.26
N GLU A 125 -28.89 22.58 -6.20
CA GLU A 125 -29.23 21.69 -7.34
C GLU A 125 -29.22 20.20 -6.96
N CYS A 126 -28.29 19.76 -6.11
CA CYS A 126 -28.17 18.35 -5.74
C CYS A 126 -28.96 18.02 -4.46
N ILE A 127 -28.68 18.70 -3.34
CA ILE A 127 -29.28 18.33 -2.04
C ILE A 127 -30.74 18.78 -1.96
N GLN A 128 -31.05 20.02 -2.35
CA GLN A 128 -32.42 20.54 -2.36
C GLN A 128 -33.19 20.28 -3.66
N GLY A 129 -32.48 19.98 -4.75
CA GLY A 129 -33.05 19.66 -6.05
C GLY A 129 -33.25 18.16 -6.23
N LEU A 130 -32.21 17.46 -6.67
CA LEU A 130 -32.29 16.03 -7.00
C LEU A 130 -32.67 15.13 -5.83
N LEU A 131 -32.22 15.46 -4.62
CA LEU A 131 -32.47 14.65 -3.41
C LEU A 131 -33.68 15.11 -2.59
N LYS A 132 -34.48 16.05 -3.09
CA LYS A 132 -35.59 16.67 -2.35
C LYS A 132 -36.61 15.66 -1.78
N GLU A 133 -36.91 14.62 -2.55
CA GLU A 133 -37.90 13.60 -2.18
C GLU A 133 -37.27 12.38 -1.51
N CYS A 134 -35.94 12.34 -1.40
CA CYS A 134 -35.20 11.21 -0.83
C CYS A 134 -34.77 11.52 0.61
N PRO A 135 -34.98 10.60 1.57
CA PRO A 135 -34.38 10.69 2.90
C PRO A 135 -32.87 10.91 2.84
N THR A 136 -32.42 12.12 3.21
CA THR A 136 -31.02 12.53 3.13
C THR A 136 -30.55 12.99 4.49
N ILE A 137 -29.50 12.34 5.00
CA ILE A 137 -28.81 12.74 6.23
C ILE A 137 -27.50 13.42 5.83
N LEU A 138 -27.46 14.75 5.98
CA LEU A 138 -26.26 15.55 5.77
C LEU A 138 -25.58 15.82 7.11
N VAL A 139 -24.35 15.35 7.26
CA VAL A 139 -23.45 15.78 8.34
C VAL A 139 -22.61 16.92 7.81
N THR A 140 -22.63 18.06 8.46
CA THR A 140 -21.81 19.22 8.08
C THR A 140 -21.46 20.07 9.28
N HIS A 141 -20.33 20.77 9.20
CA HIS A 141 -19.94 21.82 10.13
C HIS A 141 -20.30 23.23 9.62
N GLN A 142 -20.85 23.35 8.41
CA GLN A 142 -21.17 24.63 7.78
C GLN A 142 -22.57 25.10 8.16
N LEU A 143 -22.65 26.13 9.00
CA LEU A 143 -23.91 26.69 9.52
C LEU A 143 -24.87 27.21 8.43
N GLN A 144 -24.31 27.70 7.32
CA GLN A 144 -25.08 28.35 6.25
C GLN A 144 -26.17 27.45 5.63
N PHE A 145 -26.00 26.13 5.71
CA PHE A 145 -26.94 25.16 5.15
C PHE A 145 -28.00 24.67 6.15
N LEU A 146 -27.85 24.99 7.43
CA LEU A 146 -28.75 24.50 8.49
C LEU A 146 -30.15 25.11 8.41
N ASN A 147 -30.27 26.36 7.96
CA ASN A 147 -31.56 27.05 7.84
C ASN A 147 -32.54 26.34 6.90
N ASN A 148 -32.00 25.58 5.95
CA ASN A 148 -32.76 24.88 4.92
C ASN A 148 -33.08 23.42 5.30
N ALA A 149 -32.57 22.94 6.44
CA ALA A 149 -32.82 21.59 6.91
C ALA A 149 -34.23 21.47 7.52
N THR A 150 -34.89 20.34 7.26
CA THR A 150 -36.21 20.02 7.83
C THR A 150 -36.12 19.73 9.33
N GLN A 151 -35.07 19.02 9.75
CA GLN A 151 -34.71 18.80 11.15
C GLN A 151 -33.19 18.80 11.31
N ILE A 152 -32.74 19.33 12.44
CA ILE A 152 -31.34 19.39 12.83
C ILE A 152 -31.17 18.55 14.09
N ILE A 153 -30.17 17.67 14.09
CA ILE A 153 -29.77 16.87 15.24
C ILE A 153 -28.40 17.39 15.70
N CYS A 154 -28.35 18.01 16.88
CA CYS A 154 -27.10 18.47 17.45
C CYS A 154 -26.49 17.36 18.33
N LEU A 155 -25.25 17.01 18.05
CA LEU A 155 -24.49 15.99 18.80
C LEU A 155 -23.34 16.67 19.55
N LYS A 156 -23.25 16.45 20.87
CA LYS A 156 -22.13 16.89 21.72
C LYS A 156 -21.64 15.71 22.56
N GLU A 157 -20.34 15.43 22.50
CA GLU A 157 -19.69 14.35 23.29
C GLU A 157 -20.39 12.98 23.16
N GLY A 158 -20.86 12.65 21.95
CA GLY A 158 -21.54 11.38 21.67
C GLY A 158 -22.98 11.29 22.18
N ARG A 159 -23.56 12.41 22.66
CA ARG A 159 -24.97 12.49 23.06
C ARG A 159 -25.74 13.49 22.20
N ILE A 160 -27.03 13.25 22.04
CA ILE A 160 -27.93 14.20 21.38
C ILE A 160 -28.19 15.34 22.37
N LEU A 161 -27.78 16.56 21.99
CA LEU A 161 -28.01 17.77 22.76
C LEU A 161 -29.42 18.33 22.51
N GLY A 162 -29.89 18.25 21.27
CA GLY A 162 -31.20 18.73 20.87
C GLY A 162 -31.57 18.27 19.46
N ILE A 163 -32.87 18.19 19.21
CA ILE A 163 -33.47 17.89 17.92
C ILE A 163 -34.54 18.93 17.66
N GLY A 164 -34.53 19.54 16.49
CA GLY A 164 -35.56 20.51 16.10
C GLY A 164 -35.20 21.28 14.84
N THR A 165 -36.02 22.25 14.49
CA THR A 165 -35.71 23.24 13.47
C THR A 165 -34.65 24.24 13.96
N TYR A 166 -34.06 25.01 13.04
CA TYR A 166 -33.06 26.02 13.40
C TYR A 166 -33.60 27.03 14.43
N THR A 167 -34.84 27.49 14.24
CA THR A 167 -35.50 28.45 15.13
C THR A 167 -35.79 27.86 16.51
N GLU A 168 -36.16 26.58 16.60
CA GLU A 168 -36.42 25.90 17.87
C GLU A 168 -35.13 25.70 18.67
N LEU A 169 -34.06 25.26 18.00
CA LEU A 169 -32.75 25.07 18.62
C LEU A 169 -32.16 26.40 19.11
N ALA A 170 -32.23 27.45 18.29
CA ALA A 170 -31.80 28.79 18.69
C ALA A 170 -32.59 29.31 19.91
N SER A 171 -33.91 29.08 19.95
CA SER A 171 -34.78 29.51 21.05
C SER A 171 -34.53 28.72 22.35
N SER A 172 -34.09 27.46 22.23
CA SER A 172 -33.76 26.60 23.38
C SER A 172 -32.45 26.96 24.09
N GLY A 173 -31.75 28.01 23.63
CA GLY A 173 -30.47 28.44 24.20
C GLY A 173 -29.28 27.58 23.77
N ILE A 174 -29.45 26.69 22.80
CA ILE A 174 -28.36 25.95 22.17
C ILE A 174 -27.68 26.90 21.18
N ASP A 175 -26.59 27.52 21.60
CA ASP A 175 -25.79 28.35 20.71
C ASP A 175 -24.96 27.47 19.75
N LEU A 176 -25.56 27.17 18.60
CA LEU A 176 -24.93 26.40 17.52
C LEU A 176 -23.62 27.02 17.05
N ILE A 177 -23.44 28.34 17.20
CA ILE A 177 -22.24 29.07 16.79
C ILE A 177 -21.09 28.78 17.75
N SER A 178 -21.31 28.85 19.07
CA SER A 178 -20.26 28.50 20.05
C SER A 178 -19.89 27.01 20.01
N LEU A 179 -20.84 26.12 19.68
CA LEU A 179 -20.57 24.69 19.48
C LEU A 179 -19.61 24.39 18.31
N ILE A 180 -19.57 25.25 17.30
CA ILE A 180 -18.66 25.11 16.15
C ILE A 180 -17.37 25.89 16.38
N LYS A 181 -17.46 27.08 17.01
CA LYS A 181 -16.28 27.88 17.39
C LYS A 181 -15.43 27.24 18.50
N THR A 182 -15.95 26.29 19.27
CA THR A 182 -15.16 25.56 20.28
C THR A 182 -14.19 24.52 19.69
N LYS A 183 -14.08 24.43 18.35
CA LYS A 183 -12.93 23.82 17.67
C LYS A 183 -12.31 24.84 16.70
N PRO A 184 -11.50 25.77 17.21
CA PRO A 184 -10.07 25.66 16.95
C PRO A 184 -9.25 26.06 18.17
N THR A 185 -8.48 25.12 18.74
CA THR A 185 -7.19 25.30 19.46
C THR A 185 -6.93 24.09 20.39
N GLN A 186 -6.13 23.15 19.90
CA GLN A 186 -5.09 22.56 20.74
C GLN A 186 -3.81 22.86 19.99
N ASP A 187 -3.28 24.05 20.28
CA ASP A 187 -1.92 24.55 20.01
C ASP A 187 -2.01 26.09 19.98
N ALA A 188 -2.05 26.72 21.16
CA ALA A 188 -1.52 28.07 21.40
C ALA A 188 -1.76 28.44 22.87
N GLU A 189 -0.66 28.81 23.50
CA GLU A 189 -0.54 29.37 24.83
C GLU A 189 -1.22 30.75 24.90
N ASP A 190 -1.71 31.06 26.11
CA ASP A 190 -1.97 32.37 26.72
C ASP A 190 -1.99 33.63 25.82
N SER A 191 -3.13 34.33 25.82
CA SER A 191 -3.16 35.75 26.18
C SER A 191 -4.58 36.29 26.32
N SER A 192 -4.67 37.29 27.19
CA SER A 192 -5.84 37.93 27.80
C SER A 192 -6.77 38.70 26.86
N VAL A 193 -8.04 38.72 27.26
CA VAL A 193 -9.12 39.69 27.03
C VAL A 193 -8.63 41.12 26.67
N ASP A 194 -9.11 41.71 25.56
CA ASP A 194 -10.04 42.85 25.57
C ASP A 194 -10.57 43.20 24.15
N SER A 195 -11.52 44.13 24.13
CA SER A 195 -12.64 44.33 23.21
C SER A 195 -12.42 45.39 22.12
N ALA A 196 -13.35 45.40 21.16
CA ALA A 196 -13.87 46.55 20.37
C ALA A 196 -13.27 46.91 18.99
N LEU A 197 -14.15 46.74 17.98
CA LEU A 197 -14.58 47.63 16.87
C LEU A 197 -13.56 48.32 15.94
N GLU A 198 -13.78 48.03 14.64
CA GLU A 198 -13.70 48.86 13.41
C GLU A 198 -12.48 49.76 13.14
N GLU A 199 -11.77 49.51 12.02
CA GLU A 199 -11.70 50.41 10.84
C GLU A 199 -10.76 49.89 9.72
N GLU A 200 -11.27 50.01 8.49
CA GLU A 200 -10.68 50.36 7.17
C GLU A 200 -9.53 49.58 6.46
N GLU A 201 -9.72 49.56 5.13
CA GLU A 201 -8.87 49.00 4.06
C GLU A 201 -7.58 49.80 3.81
N SER A 202 -6.52 49.15 3.33
CA SER A 202 -5.86 49.45 2.03
C SER A 202 -4.50 48.76 1.86
N SER A 203 -4.18 48.52 0.59
CA SER A 203 -3.05 47.81 -0.01
C SER A 203 -1.65 48.42 0.25
N GLU A 204 -0.61 47.58 0.38
CA GLU A 204 0.52 47.46 -0.57
C GLU A 204 1.69 46.57 -0.05
N SER A 205 2.09 45.64 -0.92
CA SER A 205 3.42 45.08 -1.20
C SER A 205 4.61 45.31 -0.24
N SER A 206 5.25 44.22 0.23
CA SER A 206 6.66 43.86 -0.08
C SER A 206 7.26 42.70 0.76
N MET A 207 7.76 41.70 0.02
CA MET A 207 9.05 40.98 0.18
C MET A 207 9.40 40.16 1.44
N LEU A 208 9.32 38.83 1.27
CA LEU A 208 10.29 37.76 1.58
C LEU A 208 11.31 37.96 2.71
N ILE A 209 11.25 37.10 3.75
CA ILE A 209 12.40 36.34 4.31
C ILE A 209 11.90 35.00 4.89
N ILE A 210 12.45 33.89 4.40
CA ILE A 210 12.32 32.52 4.96
C ILE A 210 13.31 32.39 6.14
N PRO A 211 12.95 31.68 7.22
CA PRO A 211 13.84 30.58 7.60
C PRO A 211 13.10 29.28 7.89
N ASP A 212 13.68 28.26 7.26
CA ASP A 212 13.59 26.84 7.49
C ASP A 212 13.66 26.46 8.98
N LYS A 213 12.75 25.58 9.42
CA LYS A 213 12.96 24.61 10.50
C LYS A 213 11.79 23.63 10.59
N SER A 214 12.02 22.43 10.07
CA SER A 214 11.29 21.22 10.45
C SER A 214 11.24 21.02 11.97
N PRO A 215 10.16 20.42 12.49
CA PRO A 215 10.34 19.43 13.54
C PRO A 215 9.67 18.09 13.21
N LYS A 216 10.50 17.06 13.30
CA LYS A 216 10.11 15.67 13.48
C LYS A 216 9.14 15.55 14.67
N ARG A 217 7.97 14.95 14.48
CA ARG A 217 7.28 14.23 15.54
C ARG A 217 6.67 12.92 15.03
N SER A 218 7.27 11.87 15.55
CA SER A 218 6.74 10.52 15.72
C SER A 218 5.48 10.52 16.58
N SER A 219 4.42 9.86 16.11
CA SER A 219 3.56 9.04 16.96
C SER A 219 2.63 8.17 16.11
N SER A 220 3.07 6.92 16.00
CA SER A 220 2.25 5.71 15.95
C SER A 220 0.73 5.89 16.13
N ILE A 221 -0.01 5.87 15.02
CA ILE A 221 -1.37 5.32 15.00
C ILE A 221 -1.32 4.11 14.06
N LYS A 222 -1.27 2.92 14.67
CA LYS A 222 -1.54 1.65 14.01
C LYS A 222 -2.99 1.70 13.50
N ALA A 223 -3.18 2.14 12.27
CA ALA A 223 -4.41 1.87 11.54
C ALA A 223 -4.45 0.37 11.27
N LEU A 224 -5.40 -0.32 11.93
CA LEU A 224 -5.82 -1.66 11.56
C LEU A 224 -6.36 -1.62 10.12
N CYS A 225 -5.48 -1.77 9.13
CA CYS A 225 -5.88 -2.27 7.82
C CYS A 225 -6.12 -3.76 7.98
N ASN A 226 -7.37 -4.15 8.23
CA ASN A 226 -7.78 -5.53 8.04
C ASN A 226 -7.78 -5.81 6.53
N ARG A 227 -6.63 -6.26 6.04
CA ARG A 227 -6.40 -6.72 4.67
C ARG A 227 -7.14 -8.06 4.49
N ARG A 228 -8.47 -8.01 4.35
CA ARG A 228 -9.20 -9.14 3.75
C ARG A 228 -9.08 -9.00 2.24
N SER A 229 -8.10 -9.71 1.71
CA SER A 229 -8.01 -10.10 0.31
C SER A 229 -9.36 -10.68 -0.11
N PHE A 230 -10.11 -9.98 -0.98
CA PHE A 230 -11.26 -10.58 -1.65
C PHE A 230 -10.73 -11.34 -2.85
N SER A 231 -10.30 -12.58 -2.61
CA SER A 231 -10.02 -13.56 -3.65
C SER A 231 -11.32 -14.27 -4.02
N SER A 232 -11.53 -14.45 -5.33
CA SER A 232 -12.52 -15.37 -5.93
C SER A 232 -13.96 -14.87 -6.02
N LEU A 233 -14.26 -14.17 -7.12
CA LEU A 233 -15.53 -14.30 -7.83
C LEU A 233 -15.24 -14.70 -9.28
N THR A 234 -14.74 -15.93 -9.44
CA THR A 234 -15.02 -16.71 -10.65
C THR A 234 -16.36 -17.40 -10.44
N ASP A 235 -17.13 -17.51 -11.53
CA ASP A 235 -18.42 -18.22 -11.66
C ASP A 235 -19.68 -17.36 -11.46
N ILE A 236 -19.92 -16.46 -12.41
CA ILE A 236 -21.28 -16.18 -12.88
C ILE A 236 -21.30 -16.39 -14.38
N GLU A 237 -21.69 -17.59 -14.78
CA GLU A 237 -21.97 -17.99 -16.15
C GLU A 237 -23.34 -17.43 -16.55
N LEU A 238 -23.35 -16.32 -17.30
CA LEU A 238 -24.57 -15.74 -17.87
C LEU A 238 -24.47 -15.82 -19.40
N LYS A 239 -25.06 -16.88 -19.95
CA LYS A 239 -25.36 -17.01 -21.38
C LYS A 239 -26.35 -15.93 -21.79
N LEU A 240 -25.98 -15.10 -22.75
CA LEU A 240 -26.90 -14.27 -23.54
C LEU A 240 -26.46 -14.30 -25.00
N ASP A 241 -27.34 -14.82 -25.85
CA ASP A 241 -27.24 -14.90 -27.29
C ASP A 241 -27.37 -13.49 -27.93
N THR A 242 -26.43 -13.14 -28.83
CA THR A 242 -26.42 -12.28 -30.06
C THR A 242 -27.39 -11.06 -30.23
N PRO A 243 -27.11 -10.04 -31.09
CA PRO A 243 -26.16 -10.00 -32.23
C PRO A 243 -25.27 -8.73 -32.34
N ALA A 244 -24.45 -8.74 -33.38
CA ALA A 244 -23.42 -7.79 -33.80
C ALA A 244 -23.87 -6.31 -33.91
N ASN A 245 -23.11 -5.42 -33.25
CA ASN A 245 -22.52 -4.19 -33.79
C ASN A 245 -22.10 -3.29 -32.62
N GLU A 246 -20.88 -3.46 -32.13
CA GLU A 246 -20.17 -2.43 -31.34
C GLU A 246 -18.68 -2.77 -31.31
N SER A 247 -18.11 -2.93 -32.50
CA SER A 247 -16.67 -2.96 -32.70
C SER A 247 -16.21 -1.54 -33.04
N GLN A 248 -16.13 -0.67 -32.03
CA GLN A 248 -15.35 0.57 -32.00
C GLN A 248 -15.75 1.35 -30.75
N ILE A 249 -14.81 1.47 -29.81
CA ILE A 249 -14.73 2.30 -28.59
C ILE A 249 -14.34 1.40 -27.40
N ALA A 250 -13.13 0.86 -27.51
CA ALA A 250 -12.33 0.39 -26.39
C ALA A 250 -10.91 0.83 -26.71
N GLN A 251 -10.67 2.14 -26.58
CA GLN A 251 -9.31 2.65 -26.56
C GLN A 251 -8.84 2.49 -25.12
N GLU A 252 -8.45 1.25 -24.78
CA GLU A 252 -7.58 0.95 -23.65
C GLU A 252 -6.27 1.72 -23.90
N VAL A 253 -6.02 2.76 -23.12
CA VAL A 253 -4.68 3.34 -23.00
C VAL A 253 -4.14 2.95 -21.64
N ASP A 254 -3.32 1.90 -21.74
CA ASP A 254 -2.22 1.48 -20.89
C ASP A 254 -1.93 2.34 -19.65
N VAL A 255 -2.34 1.84 -18.48
CA VAL A 255 -1.28 1.59 -17.51
C VAL A 255 -0.53 0.41 -18.10
N GLU A 256 0.63 0.62 -18.73
CA GLU A 256 1.40 -0.49 -19.32
C GLU A 256 1.44 -1.60 -18.26
N PRO A 257 0.75 -2.74 -18.52
CA PRO A 257 0.79 -3.83 -17.57
C PRO A 257 2.27 -4.21 -17.48
N GLU A 258 2.80 -4.29 -16.26
CA GLU A 258 4.19 -4.66 -16.03
C GLU A 258 4.55 -5.83 -16.96
N ASP A 259 5.37 -5.54 -17.97
CA ASP A 259 5.62 -6.43 -19.09
C ASP A 259 6.43 -7.62 -18.56
N ARG A 260 5.71 -8.69 -18.18
CA ARG A 260 6.32 -9.90 -17.66
C ARG A 260 6.92 -10.66 -18.82
N LEU A 261 8.21 -10.44 -19.06
CA LEU A 261 9.00 -11.28 -19.95
C LEU A 261 8.89 -12.75 -19.51
N ARG A 262 8.11 -13.55 -20.25
CA ARG A 262 7.97 -14.99 -20.04
C ARG A 262 9.10 -15.72 -20.79
N GLY A 263 10.04 -16.31 -20.06
CA GLY A 263 11.14 -17.07 -20.65
C GLY A 263 12.23 -17.45 -19.64
N SER A 264 13.25 -18.17 -20.13
CA SER A 264 14.45 -18.45 -19.33
C SER A 264 15.27 -17.17 -19.14
N ILE A 265 15.67 -16.89 -17.91
CA ILE A 265 16.51 -15.72 -17.58
C ILE A 265 17.87 -15.90 -18.28
N PRO A 266 18.31 -14.98 -19.16
CA PRO A 266 19.59 -15.13 -19.82
C PRO A 266 20.75 -14.96 -18.82
N CYS A 267 21.82 -15.73 -19.01
CA CYS A 267 23.01 -15.78 -18.14
C CYS A 267 23.63 -14.39 -17.87
N ARG A 268 23.46 -13.45 -18.81
CA ARG A 268 23.91 -12.05 -18.69
C ARG A 268 23.36 -11.35 -17.44
N PHE A 269 22.12 -11.65 -17.01
CA PHE A 269 21.57 -11.06 -15.79
C PHE A 269 22.25 -11.57 -14.53
N TYR A 270 22.62 -12.85 -14.48
CA TYR A 270 23.38 -13.40 -13.36
C TYR A 270 24.77 -12.78 -13.28
N LEU A 271 25.46 -12.63 -14.42
CA LEU A 271 26.75 -11.93 -14.47
C LEU A 271 26.62 -10.46 -14.04
N ARG A 272 25.53 -9.78 -14.43
CA ARG A 272 25.26 -8.41 -13.99
C ARG A 272 25.06 -8.33 -12.48
N LEU A 273 24.30 -9.26 -11.89
CA LEU A 273 24.07 -9.30 -10.44
C LEU A 273 25.39 -9.45 -9.64
N PHE A 274 26.27 -10.35 -10.07
CA PHE A 274 27.56 -10.56 -9.40
C PHE A 274 28.52 -9.38 -9.59
N ASN A 275 28.56 -8.80 -10.79
CA ASN A 275 29.37 -7.60 -11.06
C ASN A 275 28.88 -6.38 -10.30
N THR A 276 27.58 -6.25 -10.01
CA THR A 276 27.03 -5.20 -9.14
C THR A 276 27.45 -5.40 -7.68
N GLY A 277 27.70 -6.63 -7.24
CA GLY A 277 28.06 -6.94 -5.85
C GLY A 277 29.53 -6.85 -5.52
N ALA A 278 30.42 -7.12 -6.48
CA ALA A 278 31.86 -7.15 -6.21
C ALA A 278 32.71 -6.93 -7.46
N ASN A 279 33.95 -6.48 -7.24
CA ASN A 279 34.96 -6.34 -8.30
C ASN A 279 35.35 -7.70 -8.87
N PHE A 280 35.82 -7.71 -10.12
CA PHE A 280 36.28 -8.91 -10.82
C PHE A 280 37.28 -9.75 -10.00
N TYR A 281 38.22 -9.11 -9.29
CA TYR A 281 39.20 -9.79 -8.45
C TYR A 281 38.57 -10.59 -7.29
N VAL A 282 37.50 -10.06 -6.69
CA VAL A 282 36.79 -10.73 -5.58
C VAL A 282 35.98 -11.92 -6.12
N LEU A 283 35.39 -11.78 -7.30
CA LEU A 283 34.70 -12.89 -7.99
C LEU A 283 35.68 -13.98 -8.44
N ALA A 284 36.86 -13.60 -8.94
CA ALA A 284 37.93 -14.54 -9.27
C ALA A 284 38.43 -15.29 -8.03
N LEU A 285 38.64 -14.58 -6.91
CA LEU A 285 39.00 -15.20 -5.63
C LEU A 285 37.92 -16.19 -5.15
N LEU A 286 36.64 -15.81 -5.26
CA LEU A 286 35.53 -16.68 -4.93
C LEU A 286 35.54 -17.95 -5.79
N PHE A 287 35.73 -17.82 -7.10
CA PHE A 287 35.83 -18.95 -8.01
C PHE A 287 37.00 -19.88 -7.68
N ILE A 288 38.18 -19.31 -7.36
CA ILE A 288 39.35 -20.08 -6.91
C ILE A 288 39.03 -20.83 -5.60
N LEU A 289 38.38 -20.18 -4.63
CA LEU A 289 37.97 -20.83 -3.37
C LEU A 289 36.98 -21.97 -3.60
N PHE A 290 36.08 -21.87 -4.60
CA PHE A 290 35.21 -22.98 -5.00
C PHE A 290 36.03 -24.17 -5.52
N ILE A 291 37.01 -23.93 -6.40
CA ILE A 291 37.89 -24.99 -6.94
C ILE A 291 38.73 -25.62 -5.82
N LEU A 292 39.36 -24.80 -4.97
CA LEU A 292 40.19 -25.28 -3.86
C LEU A 292 39.37 -26.12 -2.86
N THR A 293 38.15 -25.68 -2.55
CA THR A 293 37.26 -26.43 -1.65
C THR A 293 36.89 -27.78 -2.28
N GLN A 294 36.48 -27.81 -3.56
CA GLN A 294 36.12 -29.05 -4.25
C GLN A 294 37.33 -29.99 -4.42
N GLY A 295 38.51 -29.43 -4.70
CA GLY A 295 39.76 -30.16 -4.81
C GLY A 295 40.17 -30.79 -3.48
N ALA A 296 40.06 -30.05 -2.37
CA ALA A 296 40.37 -30.57 -1.03
C ALA A 296 39.40 -31.70 -0.61
N TYR A 297 38.10 -31.57 -0.92
CA TYR A 297 37.12 -32.64 -0.71
C TYR A 297 37.48 -33.90 -1.50
N THR A 298 37.72 -33.76 -2.80
CA THR A 298 38.06 -34.89 -3.68
C THR A 298 39.39 -35.55 -3.27
N PHE A 299 40.36 -34.74 -2.85
CA PHE A 299 41.64 -35.23 -2.33
C PHE A 299 41.47 -35.98 -1.02
N GLY A 300 40.60 -35.53 -0.12
CA GLY A 300 40.26 -36.23 1.12
C GLY A 300 39.68 -37.61 0.85
N ASP A 301 38.72 -37.71 -0.07
CA ASP A 301 38.11 -38.99 -0.46
C ASP A 301 39.14 -39.93 -1.10
N TRP A 302 39.97 -39.41 -2.00
CA TRP A 302 41.04 -40.19 -2.62
C TRP A 302 42.08 -40.66 -1.60
N TRP A 303 42.47 -39.80 -0.66
CA TRP A 303 43.43 -40.13 0.41
C TRP A 303 42.90 -41.23 1.31
N LEU A 304 41.61 -41.18 1.66
CA LEU A 304 40.95 -42.22 2.46
C LEU A 304 40.93 -43.57 1.74
N ALA A 305 40.65 -43.58 0.43
CA ALA A 305 40.71 -44.78 -0.40
C ALA A 305 42.13 -45.35 -0.45
N HIS A 306 43.13 -44.50 -0.68
CA HIS A 306 44.54 -44.90 -0.71
C HIS A 306 45.02 -45.45 0.64
N TRP A 307 44.64 -44.81 1.75
CA TRP A 307 44.96 -45.30 3.09
C TRP A 307 44.29 -46.65 3.38
N SER A 308 43.02 -46.82 3.01
CA SER A 308 42.26 -48.07 3.20
C SER A 308 42.88 -49.25 2.45
N GLU A 309 43.25 -49.07 1.18
CA GLU A 309 43.89 -50.11 0.37
C GLU A 309 45.26 -50.48 0.94
N THR A 310 46.06 -49.47 1.29
CA THR A 310 47.39 -49.65 1.86
C THR A 310 47.31 -50.40 3.20
N ASN A 311 46.41 -49.99 4.09
CA ASN A 311 46.20 -50.66 5.37
C ASN A 311 45.73 -52.12 5.20
N SER A 312 44.84 -52.39 4.24
CA SER A 312 44.39 -53.75 3.92
C SER A 312 45.56 -54.66 3.49
N ARG A 313 46.48 -54.14 2.66
CA ARG A 313 47.69 -54.88 2.24
C ARG A 313 48.63 -55.15 3.41
N PHE A 314 48.85 -54.17 4.29
CA PHE A 314 49.68 -54.36 5.48
C PHE A 314 49.10 -55.39 6.46
N VAL A 315 47.78 -55.37 6.70
CA VAL A 315 47.10 -56.36 7.57
C VAL A 315 47.17 -57.76 6.95
N ALA A 316 47.00 -57.90 5.63
CA ALA A 316 47.14 -59.17 4.94
C ALA A 316 48.55 -59.76 5.06
N GLU A 317 49.58 -58.92 4.98
CA GLU A 317 50.99 -59.33 5.12
C GLU A 317 51.33 -59.73 6.56
N GLN A 318 50.86 -58.98 7.56
CA GLN A 318 51.02 -59.31 8.98
C GLN A 318 50.33 -60.64 9.34
N ASN A 319 49.13 -60.89 8.81
CA ASN A 319 48.42 -62.16 8.97
C ASN A 319 49.11 -63.34 8.29
N ARG A 320 49.90 -63.10 7.22
CA ARG A 320 50.72 -64.14 6.58
C ARG A 320 51.96 -64.48 7.40
N LEU A 321 52.64 -63.48 7.95
CA LEU A 321 53.83 -63.68 8.80
C LEU A 321 53.50 -64.36 10.14
N SER A 322 52.29 -64.19 10.69
CA SER A 322 51.89 -64.82 11.97
C SER A 322 51.59 -66.33 11.88
N ILE A 323 51.51 -66.89 10.67
CA ILE A 323 51.22 -68.32 10.42
C ILE A 323 52.53 -69.15 10.31
N LEU A 324 53.70 -68.51 10.26
CA LEU A 324 55.00 -69.18 10.18
C LEU A 324 55.59 -69.44 11.59
N PRO A 325 56.19 -70.62 11.88
CA PRO A 325 56.81 -70.89 13.17
C PRO A 325 58.02 -69.97 13.40
N SER A 326 58.07 -69.36 14.57
CA SER A 326 59.09 -68.40 14.99
C SER A 326 60.48 -69.03 15.04
N ASN A 327 61.25 -68.89 13.95
CA ASN A 327 62.71 -69.05 13.93
C ASN A 327 63.28 -68.31 12.72
N ALA A 328 63.29 -66.98 12.79
CA ALA A 328 64.15 -66.13 11.97
C ALA A 328 64.22 -64.75 12.63
N THR A 329 65.37 -64.46 13.23
CA THR A 329 65.79 -63.10 13.59
C THR A 329 66.02 -62.29 12.32
N ASP A 330 65.61 -61.02 12.39
CA ASP A 330 65.76 -59.95 11.40
C ASP A 330 64.78 -59.94 10.21
N SER A 331 63.51 -59.65 10.51
CA SER A 331 62.61 -59.01 9.54
C SER A 331 62.81 -57.50 9.54
N PRO A 332 62.95 -56.81 8.39
CA PRO A 332 62.91 -55.37 8.36
C PRO A 332 61.50 -54.93 8.73
N HIS A 333 61.31 -54.47 9.97
CA HIS A 333 60.07 -53.85 10.40
C HIS A 333 59.90 -52.54 9.62
N GLN A 334 59.30 -52.61 8.44
CA GLN A 334 58.71 -51.42 7.82
C GLN A 334 57.45 -51.11 8.64
N GLU A 335 57.64 -50.44 9.77
CA GLU A 335 56.54 -50.05 10.64
C GLU A 335 55.57 -49.20 9.83
N PHE A 336 54.37 -49.74 9.61
CA PHE A 336 53.30 -48.98 8.99
C PHE A 336 52.98 -47.78 9.89
N ASN A 337 53.46 -46.60 9.48
CA ASN A 337 53.31 -45.36 10.21
C ASN A 337 51.85 -44.86 10.14
N LYS A 338 50.95 -45.52 10.88
CA LYS A 338 49.53 -45.16 11.02
C LYS A 338 49.34 -43.68 11.36
N PHE A 339 50.22 -43.17 12.23
CA PHE A 339 50.22 -41.77 12.65
C PHE A 339 50.44 -40.82 11.47
N PHE A 340 51.32 -41.14 10.51
CA PHE A 340 51.55 -40.31 9.32
C PHE A 340 50.27 -40.16 8.48
N TYR A 341 49.60 -41.27 8.16
CA TYR A 341 48.37 -41.23 7.36
C TYR A 341 47.23 -40.48 8.06
N ILE A 342 47.11 -40.64 9.38
CA ILE A 342 46.13 -39.93 10.21
C ILE A 342 46.44 -38.43 10.25
N TYR A 343 47.69 -38.02 10.42
CA TYR A 343 48.07 -36.60 10.45
C TYR A 343 47.84 -35.92 9.09
N VAL A 344 48.16 -36.58 7.98
CA VAL A 344 47.87 -36.04 6.64
C VAL A 344 46.37 -35.87 6.42
N TYR A 345 45.57 -36.89 6.77
CA TYR A 345 44.11 -36.81 6.66
C TYR A 345 43.53 -35.70 7.54
N LEU A 346 43.98 -35.58 8.80
CA LEU A 346 43.59 -34.51 9.70
C LEU A 346 43.90 -33.13 9.12
N GLY A 347 45.08 -32.97 8.50
CA GLY A 347 45.47 -31.75 7.81
C GLY A 347 44.53 -31.39 6.66
N VAL A 348 44.13 -32.38 5.84
CA VAL A 348 43.17 -32.20 4.73
C VAL A 348 41.79 -31.80 5.25
N VAL A 349 41.31 -32.42 6.33
CA VAL A 349 40.01 -32.09 6.95
C VAL A 349 40.02 -30.65 7.48
N ILE A 350 41.08 -30.25 8.19
CA ILE A 350 41.23 -28.88 8.70
C ILE A 350 41.29 -27.87 7.54
N ALA A 351 42.08 -28.15 6.49
CA ALA A 351 42.18 -27.29 5.32
C ALA A 351 40.82 -27.14 4.60
N THR A 352 40.08 -28.24 4.46
CA THR A 352 38.74 -28.24 3.86
C THR A 352 37.76 -27.39 4.66
N LEU A 353 37.77 -27.51 5.99
CA LEU A 353 36.94 -26.69 6.88
C LEU A 353 37.27 -25.21 6.71
N LEU A 354 38.55 -24.83 6.73
CA LEU A 354 39.00 -23.44 6.59
C LEU A 354 38.60 -22.84 5.24
N PHE A 355 38.84 -23.56 4.13
CA PHE A 355 38.45 -23.10 2.80
C PHE A 355 36.93 -22.99 2.65
N SER A 356 36.17 -23.93 3.23
CA SER A 356 34.71 -23.87 3.20
C SER A 356 34.17 -22.65 3.94
N ILE A 357 34.68 -22.35 5.15
CA ILE A 357 34.29 -21.16 5.92
C ILE A 357 34.64 -19.88 5.14
N ALA A 358 35.87 -19.77 4.63
CA ALA A 358 36.31 -18.61 3.85
C ALA A 358 35.43 -18.40 2.59
N LYS A 359 35.11 -19.49 1.87
CA LYS A 359 34.22 -19.47 0.71
C LYS A 359 32.82 -18.98 1.07
N VAL A 360 32.22 -19.52 2.14
CA VAL A 360 30.86 -19.13 2.57
C VAL A 360 30.82 -17.67 2.99
N PHE A 361 31.81 -17.20 3.77
CA PHE A 361 31.89 -15.81 4.18
C PHE A 361 32.02 -14.86 2.99
N LEU A 362 32.93 -15.16 2.06
CA LEU A 362 33.12 -14.34 0.86
C LEU A 362 31.87 -14.33 -0.03
N PHE A 363 31.22 -15.48 -0.22
CA PHE A 363 29.98 -15.59 -0.99
C PHE A 363 28.85 -14.76 -0.37
N PHE A 364 28.71 -14.81 0.96
CA PHE A 364 27.73 -14.02 1.68
C PHE A 364 28.00 -12.52 1.55
N HIS A 365 29.27 -12.10 1.68
CA HIS A 365 29.67 -10.71 1.50
C HIS A 365 29.34 -10.18 0.09
N VAL A 366 29.63 -10.95 -0.96
CA VAL A 366 29.27 -10.58 -2.35
C VAL A 366 27.75 -10.43 -2.51
N LYS A 367 26.96 -11.34 -1.93
CA LYS A 367 25.49 -11.28 -2.01
C LYS A 367 24.89 -10.07 -1.30
N ILE A 368 25.37 -9.76 -0.09
CA ILE A 368 24.90 -8.58 0.65
C ILE A 368 25.21 -7.31 -0.13
N ASN A 369 26.44 -7.18 -0.64
CA ASN A 369 26.82 -6.00 -1.40
C ASN A 369 26.03 -5.90 -2.71
N ALA A 370 25.79 -7.01 -3.42
CA ALA A 370 24.92 -7.03 -4.59
C ALA A 370 23.51 -6.53 -4.24
N SER A 371 22.93 -7.02 -3.13
CA SER A 371 21.59 -6.62 -2.69
C SER A 371 21.51 -5.13 -2.33
N LYS A 372 22.50 -4.60 -1.61
CA LYS A 372 22.55 -3.19 -1.23
C LYS A 372 22.70 -2.29 -2.45
N ASN A 373 23.64 -2.63 -3.34
CA ASN A 373 23.90 -1.84 -4.54
C ASN A 373 22.71 -1.86 -5.49
N LEU A 374 22.04 -3.02 -5.64
CA LEU A 374 20.83 -3.10 -6.44
C LEU A 374 19.66 -2.31 -5.82
N HIS A 375 19.48 -2.38 -4.50
CA HIS A 375 18.46 -1.59 -3.81
C HIS A 375 18.69 -0.08 -3.97
N ASN A 376 19.93 0.38 -3.81
CA ASN A 376 20.29 1.78 -4.00
C ASN A 376 20.06 2.20 -5.46
N GLN A 377 20.47 1.37 -6.44
CA GLN A 377 20.21 1.63 -7.85
C GLN A 377 18.72 1.72 -8.18
N MET A 378 17.87 0.89 -7.54
CA MET A 378 16.41 0.96 -7.73
C MET A 378 15.77 2.16 -7.04
N TYR A 379 16.39 2.70 -5.98
CA TYR A 379 15.90 3.89 -5.29
C TYR A 379 16.32 5.17 -6.02
N ASP A 380 17.52 5.17 -6.62
CA ASP A 380 18.07 6.29 -7.36
C ASP A 380 17.60 6.37 -8.82
N ALA A 381 17.04 5.27 -9.35
CA ALA A 381 16.42 5.19 -10.68
C ALA A 381 14.95 5.58 -10.62
#